data_AF-A0A916YZ55-F1
#
_entry.id   AF-A0A916YZ55-F1
#
_cell.length_a   1.000
_cell.length_b   1.000
_cell.length_c   1.000
_cell.angle_alpha   90.00
_cell.angle_beta   90.00
_cell.angle_gamma   90.00
#
_symmetry.space_group_name_H-M   'P 1'
#
loop_
_entity.id
_entity.type
_entity.pdbx_description
1 polymer ?
#
loop_
_entity_poly.entity_id
_entity_poly.type
_entity_poly.pdbx_seq_one_letter_code
_entity_poly.pdbx_strand_id
1 'polypeptide(L)'
;MKKIFLSFVLIAALTDAGRAFAQTPSSIQKHINYLASDKLEGRGTGTEGGKTAAKYLEKQFKKIGLKPYGDKGTYLQEFPAKKGLPPNVSYVQATNVVGFLDNGSEKTIIIGAHYDHLGKGDQGSSLEANSVGSIHNGADDNASGTAGLIEMAKFYAKNKIKEKHNFLFIGFSGEELGLIGSKYYADNATIDLKSVNCMVNMDMIGRYREDKGLTIGGWGTSSFWGKNIPQLAMNQGVKYNVDSAGVGPSDHTSFYLKNLPVLFFFTGAHQEYHKPSDDANLINAEGEVKVLDLAKSIIEKIEESPKLDFIQVANNPHAGNARSSFKVTMGIIPDYAYDKVGVRIDGVTKGRPAEIAGIQAGDVIMKLGDNATTDVQEYMKALGKFEKGQTIDAEVKRGAEKLILKITF
;
A
#
# COMPACT_ATOMS: atom_id res chain seq x y z
N MET A 1 27.56 62.95 -37.79
CA MET A 1 26.89 61.63 -37.82
C MET A 1 27.11 60.94 -36.47
N LYS A 2 26.09 60.88 -35.61
CA LYS A 2 26.14 60.20 -34.31
C LYS A 2 26.03 58.69 -34.55
N LYS A 3 27.05 57.91 -34.17
CA LYS A 3 26.94 56.44 -34.09
C LYS A 3 26.50 56.06 -32.69
N ILE A 4 25.25 55.65 -32.57
CA ILE A 4 24.67 55.07 -31.35
C ILE A 4 25.17 53.62 -31.26
N PHE A 5 25.93 53.30 -30.22
CA PHE A 5 26.25 51.92 -29.87
C PHE A 5 25.05 51.35 -29.12
N LEU A 6 24.29 50.47 -29.78
CA LEU A 6 23.24 49.69 -29.15
C LEU A 6 23.89 48.46 -28.48
N SER A 7 24.10 48.51 -27.17
CA SER A 7 24.48 47.32 -26.40
C SER A 7 23.28 46.40 -26.29
N PHE A 8 23.29 45.30 -27.03
CA PHE A 8 22.40 44.17 -26.79
C PHE A 8 22.81 43.49 -25.48
N VAL A 9 22.08 43.76 -24.41
CA VAL A 9 22.11 42.92 -23.21
C VAL A 9 21.37 41.63 -23.57
N LEU A 10 22.13 40.58 -23.83
CA LEU A 10 21.60 39.23 -23.96
C LEU A 10 21.16 38.78 -22.56
N ILE A 11 19.88 38.99 -22.23
CA ILE A 11 19.26 38.32 -21.08
C ILE A 11 19.19 36.86 -21.47
N ALA A 12 20.16 36.06 -21.02
CA ALA A 12 20.04 34.63 -21.01
C ALA A 12 18.85 34.31 -20.09
N ALA A 13 17.70 34.03 -20.70
CA ALA A 13 16.66 33.28 -20.03
C ALA A 13 17.31 31.96 -19.62
N LEU A 14 17.64 31.84 -18.34
CA LEU A 14 17.86 30.56 -17.68
C LEU A 14 16.54 29.81 -17.82
N THR A 15 16.37 29.12 -18.94
CA THR A 15 15.41 28.04 -19.02
C THR A 15 15.84 27.04 -17.97
N ASP A 16 14.90 26.70 -17.08
CA ASP A 16 15.03 25.68 -16.05
C ASP A 16 15.20 24.32 -16.73
N ALA A 17 16.37 24.10 -17.31
CA ALA A 17 16.75 22.93 -18.04
C ALA A 17 17.17 21.88 -17.02
N GLY A 18 16.20 21.07 -16.59
CA GLY A 18 16.48 19.73 -16.09
C GLY A 18 16.07 19.46 -14.64
N ARG A 19 14.78 19.57 -14.31
CA ARG A 19 14.18 18.48 -13.51
C ARG A 19 13.83 17.37 -14.48
N ALA A 20 14.78 16.48 -14.73
CA ALA A 20 14.44 15.19 -15.33
C ALA A 20 13.38 14.56 -14.42
N PHE A 21 12.14 14.45 -14.91
CA PHE A 21 11.11 13.66 -14.24
C PHE A 21 11.69 12.27 -14.03
N ALA A 22 11.93 11.88 -12.77
CA ALA A 22 12.49 10.56 -12.52
C ALA A 22 11.51 9.45 -12.89
N GLN A 23 10.22 9.75 -12.81
CA GLN A 23 9.13 8.82 -13.01
C GLN A 23 8.34 9.26 -14.24
N THR A 24 8.25 8.38 -15.23
CA THR A 24 7.38 8.58 -16.38
C THR A 24 6.34 7.46 -16.39
N PRO A 25 5.13 7.72 -16.90
CA PRO A 25 4.10 6.68 -17.03
C PRO A 25 4.64 5.42 -17.72
N SER A 26 5.48 5.60 -18.74
CA SER A 26 6.14 4.49 -19.46
C SER A 26 7.12 3.69 -18.58
N SER A 27 7.89 4.36 -17.71
CA SER A 27 8.83 3.68 -16.80
C SER A 27 8.08 2.87 -15.74
N ILE A 28 7.05 3.46 -15.15
CA ILE A 28 6.13 2.80 -14.21
C ILE A 28 5.47 1.58 -14.87
N GLN A 29 4.81 1.78 -16.01
CA GLN A 29 4.13 0.71 -16.74
C GLN A 29 5.10 -0.42 -17.12
N LYS A 30 6.36 -0.12 -17.42
CA LYS A 30 7.37 -1.14 -17.71
C LYS A 30 7.69 -2.01 -16.49
N HIS A 31 7.76 -1.42 -15.30
CA HIS A 31 7.96 -2.18 -14.06
C HIS A 31 6.76 -3.08 -13.79
N ILE A 32 5.55 -2.52 -13.88
CA ILE A 32 4.29 -3.25 -13.67
C ILE A 32 4.14 -4.39 -14.67
N ASN A 33 4.33 -4.14 -15.98
CA ASN A 33 4.23 -5.17 -17.02
C ASN A 33 5.17 -6.36 -16.76
N TYR A 34 6.34 -6.12 -16.16
CA TYR A 34 7.24 -7.21 -15.81
C TYR A 34 6.77 -7.94 -14.55
N LEU A 35 6.47 -7.19 -13.49
CA LEU A 35 6.09 -7.71 -12.18
C LEU A 35 4.80 -8.54 -12.28
N ALA A 36 3.81 -8.05 -13.02
CA ALA A 36 2.50 -8.64 -13.25
C ALA A 36 2.43 -9.45 -14.55
N SER A 37 3.55 -10.01 -15.01
CA SER A 37 3.54 -10.95 -16.14
C SER A 37 3.34 -12.38 -15.65
N ASP A 38 2.67 -13.20 -16.47
CA ASP A 38 2.50 -14.64 -16.24
C ASP A 38 3.82 -15.38 -15.94
N LYS A 39 4.96 -14.86 -16.44
CA LYS A 39 6.29 -15.37 -16.16
C LYS A 39 6.61 -15.42 -14.66
N LEU A 40 6.04 -14.50 -13.88
CA LEU A 40 6.24 -14.40 -12.44
C LEU A 40 5.16 -15.17 -11.67
N GLU A 41 4.25 -15.87 -12.36
CA GLU A 41 3.28 -16.80 -11.78
C GLU A 41 2.52 -16.22 -10.57
N GLY A 42 2.21 -14.92 -10.62
CA GLY A 42 1.51 -14.19 -9.57
C GLY A 42 2.28 -13.94 -8.28
N ARG A 43 3.61 -14.08 -8.30
CA ARG A 43 4.52 -13.69 -7.21
C ARG A 43 4.16 -14.26 -5.83
N GLY A 44 3.60 -15.47 -5.80
CA GLY A 44 3.24 -16.17 -4.56
C GLY A 44 4.39 -16.20 -3.56
N THR A 45 4.12 -15.96 -2.28
CA THR A 45 5.16 -15.96 -1.25
C THR A 45 5.91 -17.31 -1.21
N GLY A 46 7.25 -17.23 -1.28
CA GLY A 46 8.16 -18.37 -1.33
C GLY A 46 8.20 -19.17 -2.63
N THR A 47 7.41 -18.81 -3.65
CA THR A 47 7.40 -19.48 -4.96
C THR A 47 8.55 -19.02 -5.86
N GLU A 48 8.80 -19.72 -6.97
CA GLU A 48 9.78 -19.29 -7.98
C GLU A 48 9.43 -17.93 -8.60
N GLY A 49 8.13 -17.65 -8.76
CA GLY A 49 7.61 -16.34 -9.15
C GLY A 49 8.00 -15.23 -8.18
N GLY A 50 7.76 -15.44 -6.87
CA GLY A 50 8.16 -14.51 -5.81
C GLY A 50 9.67 -14.32 -5.74
N LYS A 51 10.47 -15.39 -5.85
CA LYS A 51 11.94 -15.31 -5.91
C LYS A 51 12.43 -14.53 -7.13
N THR A 52 11.74 -14.66 -8.27
CA THR A 52 12.06 -13.92 -9.50
C THR A 52 11.77 -12.43 -9.33
N ALA A 53 10.66 -12.07 -8.68
CA ALA A 53 10.35 -10.69 -8.32
C ALA A 53 11.40 -10.09 -7.35
N ALA A 54 11.83 -10.84 -6.33
CA ALA A 54 12.88 -10.41 -5.41
C ALA A 54 14.20 -10.09 -6.14
N LYS A 55 14.64 -10.99 -7.04
CA LYS A 55 15.83 -10.79 -7.88
C LYS A 55 15.69 -9.58 -8.81
N TYR A 56 14.48 -9.28 -9.27
CA TYR A 56 14.22 -8.09 -10.07
C TYR A 56 14.43 -6.81 -9.27
N LEU A 57 13.85 -6.72 -8.07
CA LEU A 57 14.06 -5.60 -7.14
C LEU A 57 15.55 -5.43 -6.79
N GLU A 58 16.23 -6.51 -6.41
CA GLU A 58 17.68 -6.50 -6.14
C GLU A 58 18.45 -5.91 -7.34
N LYS A 59 18.12 -6.35 -8.56
CA LYS A 59 18.74 -5.84 -9.78
C LYS A 59 18.47 -4.35 -9.99
N GLN A 60 17.24 -3.87 -9.73
CA GLN A 60 16.93 -2.44 -9.83
C GLN A 60 17.73 -1.63 -8.80
N PHE A 61 17.73 -2.04 -7.53
CA PHE A 61 18.46 -1.38 -6.45
C PHE A 61 19.98 -1.34 -6.71
N LYS A 62 20.55 -2.45 -7.15
CA LYS A 62 21.97 -2.52 -7.53
C LYS A 62 22.29 -1.62 -8.72
N LYS A 63 21.42 -1.56 -9.74
CA LYS A 63 21.61 -0.74 -10.93
C LYS A 63 21.65 0.76 -10.59
N ILE A 64 20.83 1.21 -9.64
CA ILE A 64 20.80 2.62 -9.23
C ILE A 64 21.87 2.96 -8.18
N GLY A 65 22.53 1.95 -7.59
CA GLY A 65 23.69 2.13 -6.71
C GLY A 65 23.34 2.23 -5.23
N LEU A 66 22.19 1.68 -4.81
CA LEU A 66 21.90 1.53 -3.38
C LEU A 66 22.93 0.59 -2.72
N LYS A 67 23.09 0.70 -1.39
CA LYS A 67 23.87 -0.25 -0.60
C LYS A 67 22.98 -1.43 -0.18
N PRO A 68 23.48 -2.67 -0.18
CA PRO A 68 22.75 -3.83 0.33
C PRO A 68 22.59 -3.76 1.85
N TYR A 69 21.36 -3.85 2.35
CA TYR A 69 21.02 -3.77 3.78
C TYR A 69 20.11 -4.92 4.26
N GLY A 70 20.15 -6.05 3.56
CA GLY A 70 19.61 -7.34 4.01
C GLY A 70 20.65 -8.13 4.83
N ASP A 71 20.45 -9.43 4.90
CA ASP A 71 21.29 -10.32 5.69
C ASP A 71 22.71 -10.42 5.12
N LYS A 72 23.70 -10.46 6.01
CA LYS A 72 25.11 -10.72 5.69
C LYS A 72 25.67 -9.79 4.57
N GLY A 73 25.19 -8.56 4.50
CA GLY A 73 25.63 -7.57 3.50
C GLY A 73 25.07 -7.81 2.09
N THR A 74 23.98 -8.57 1.96
CA THR A 74 23.22 -8.75 0.71
C THR A 74 22.02 -7.81 0.66
N TYR A 75 21.27 -7.76 -0.45
CA TYR A 75 19.98 -7.06 -0.47
C TYR A 75 18.85 -7.89 0.15
N LEU A 76 19.09 -9.16 0.46
CA LEU A 76 18.04 -10.12 0.77
C LEU A 76 17.99 -10.35 2.27
N GLN A 77 16.83 -10.17 2.89
CA GLN A 77 16.58 -10.58 4.27
C GLN A 77 15.64 -11.78 4.25
N GLU A 78 16.15 -12.94 4.66
CA GLU A 78 15.46 -14.21 4.56
C GLU A 78 14.75 -14.57 5.87
N PHE A 79 13.50 -15.05 5.78
CA PHE A 79 12.74 -15.50 6.95
C PHE A 79 11.74 -16.63 6.62
N PRO A 80 11.42 -17.50 7.59
CA PRO A 80 10.38 -18.50 7.42
C PRO A 80 8.99 -17.83 7.45
N ALA A 81 8.20 -18.01 6.38
CA ALA A 81 6.83 -17.57 6.29
C ALA A 81 5.86 -18.75 6.46
N LYS A 82 4.86 -18.56 7.33
CA LYS A 82 3.81 -19.55 7.58
C LYS A 82 2.76 -19.48 6.46
N LYS A 83 2.47 -20.61 5.79
CA LYS A 83 1.41 -20.75 4.78
C LYS A 83 0.33 -21.72 5.28
N GLY A 84 -0.92 -21.41 4.96
CA GLY A 84 -2.08 -22.26 5.29
C GLY A 84 -2.63 -22.07 6.71
N LEU A 85 -3.81 -22.65 6.94
CA LEU A 85 -4.53 -22.60 8.21
C LEU A 85 -4.43 -23.96 8.93
N PRO A 86 -4.45 -23.99 10.28
CA PRO A 86 -4.49 -25.24 11.03
C PRO A 86 -5.63 -26.17 10.57
N PRO A 87 -5.41 -27.50 10.49
CA PRO A 87 -4.16 -28.20 10.84
C PRO A 87 -3.09 -28.20 9.73
N ASN A 88 -3.42 -27.76 8.51
CA ASN A 88 -2.56 -27.83 7.33
C ASN A 88 -1.67 -26.58 7.20
N VAL A 89 -0.72 -26.45 8.13
CA VAL A 89 0.28 -25.38 8.11
C VAL A 89 1.58 -25.90 7.48
N SER A 90 2.14 -25.15 6.54
CA SER A 90 3.51 -25.34 6.05
C SER A 90 4.32 -24.07 6.24
N TYR A 91 5.65 -24.20 6.10
CA TYR A 91 6.56 -23.06 6.10
C TYR A 91 7.28 -23.00 4.76
N VAL A 92 7.39 -21.78 4.22
CA VAL A 92 8.15 -21.48 3.02
C VAL A 92 9.22 -20.44 3.35
N GLN A 93 10.32 -20.46 2.60
CA GLN A 93 11.34 -19.42 2.72
C GLN A 93 10.87 -18.17 1.96
N ALA A 94 10.63 -17.08 2.68
CA ALA A 94 10.32 -15.76 2.11
C ALA A 94 11.52 -14.82 2.25
N THR A 95 11.49 -13.70 1.52
CA THR A 95 12.63 -12.80 1.40
C THR A 95 12.17 -11.35 1.27
N ASN A 96 12.58 -10.47 2.17
CA ASN A 96 12.47 -9.03 1.93
C ASN A 96 13.67 -8.57 1.08
N VAL A 97 13.49 -7.51 0.28
CA VAL A 97 14.57 -6.88 -0.49
C VAL A 97 14.84 -5.49 0.06
N VAL A 98 16.04 -5.25 0.58
CA VAL A 98 16.39 -4.05 1.36
C VAL A 98 17.58 -3.32 0.72
N GLY A 99 17.34 -2.10 0.26
CA GLY A 99 18.36 -1.20 -0.30
C GLY A 99 18.45 0.11 0.48
N PHE A 100 19.66 0.61 0.67
CA PHE A 100 19.91 1.82 1.47
C PHE A 100 20.63 2.90 0.66
N LEU A 101 20.11 4.13 0.72
CA LEU A 101 20.77 5.33 0.24
C LEU A 101 21.34 6.10 1.43
N ASP A 102 22.66 6.10 1.53
CA ASP A 102 23.40 6.74 2.61
C ASP A 102 23.74 8.19 2.23
N ASN A 103 23.07 9.14 2.89
CA ASN A 103 23.35 10.57 2.78
C ASN A 103 24.19 11.08 3.97
N GLY A 104 24.73 10.20 4.81
CA GLY A 104 25.49 10.57 6.00
C GLY A 104 24.65 11.27 7.07
N SER A 105 23.33 11.00 7.10
CA SER A 105 22.42 11.53 8.11
C SER A 105 22.34 10.62 9.34
N GLU A 106 21.96 11.17 10.49
CA GLU A 106 21.58 10.38 11.67
C GLU A 106 20.13 9.85 11.60
N LYS A 107 19.35 10.32 10.62
CA LYS A 107 17.94 9.99 10.47
C LYS A 107 17.65 9.31 9.14
N THR A 108 16.73 8.34 9.17
CA THR A 108 16.35 7.55 8.01
C THR A 108 14.86 7.64 7.74
N ILE A 109 14.46 7.81 6.47
CA ILE A 109 13.09 7.63 6.02
C ILE A 109 12.98 6.24 5.39
N ILE A 110 11.98 5.46 5.82
CA ILE A 110 11.68 4.16 5.20
C ILE A 110 10.62 4.37 4.12
N ILE A 111 10.85 3.81 2.93
CA ILE A 111 9.87 3.76 1.83
C ILE A 111 9.65 2.29 1.48
N GLY A 112 8.40 1.84 1.52
CA GLY A 112 8.05 0.43 1.39
C GLY A 112 6.89 0.15 0.45
N ALA A 113 6.88 -1.08 -0.08
CA ALA A 113 5.77 -1.71 -0.77
C ALA A 113 5.97 -3.24 -0.71
N HIS A 114 4.92 -4.04 -0.61
CA HIS A 114 5.07 -5.48 -0.83
C HIS A 114 5.14 -5.80 -2.31
N TYR A 115 5.88 -6.84 -2.64
CA TYR A 115 6.05 -7.31 -4.01
C TYR A 115 5.43 -8.68 -4.25
N ASP A 116 5.08 -9.42 -3.20
CA ASP A 116 4.34 -10.67 -3.36
C ASP A 116 2.88 -10.40 -3.74
N HIS A 117 2.24 -11.44 -4.27
CA HIS A 117 0.80 -11.48 -4.49
C HIS A 117 0.33 -12.95 -4.34
N LEU A 118 -0.92 -13.26 -4.72
CA LEU A 118 -1.59 -14.54 -4.45
C LEU A 118 -1.07 -15.77 -5.22
N GLY A 119 -0.08 -15.60 -6.10
CA GLY A 119 0.48 -16.70 -6.89
C GLY A 119 -0.55 -17.34 -7.83
N LYS A 120 -0.76 -18.65 -7.69
CA LYS A 120 -1.78 -19.40 -8.44
C LYS A 120 -3.10 -19.57 -7.65
N GLY A 121 -3.39 -18.68 -6.70
CA GLY A 121 -4.58 -18.73 -5.85
C GLY A 121 -4.58 -19.84 -4.79
N ASP A 122 -3.48 -20.58 -4.65
CA ASP A 122 -3.33 -21.68 -3.69
C ASP A 122 -3.00 -21.21 -2.25
N GLN A 123 -2.79 -19.89 -2.07
CA GLN A 123 -2.43 -19.26 -0.80
C GLN A 123 -3.66 -18.79 0.00
N GLY A 124 -4.84 -18.78 -0.63
CA GLY A 124 -6.07 -18.21 -0.08
C GLY A 124 -6.35 -16.81 -0.63
N SER A 125 -7.28 -16.10 0.00
CA SER A 125 -7.60 -14.68 -0.25
C SER A 125 -8.16 -14.30 -1.62
N SER A 126 -8.14 -15.20 -2.62
CA SER A 126 -8.77 -14.94 -3.92
C SER A 126 -10.27 -14.63 -3.79
N LEU A 127 -10.71 -13.58 -4.47
CA LEU A 127 -12.12 -13.18 -4.54
C LEU A 127 -12.86 -13.79 -5.73
N GLU A 128 -12.15 -14.51 -6.61
CA GLU A 128 -12.76 -15.31 -7.68
C GLU A 128 -13.05 -16.74 -7.21
N ALA A 129 -14.24 -17.24 -7.53
CA ALA A 129 -14.62 -18.60 -7.17
C ALA A 129 -13.87 -19.62 -8.05
N ASN A 130 -13.34 -20.68 -7.43
CA ASN A 130 -12.64 -21.78 -8.12
C ASN A 130 -11.42 -21.34 -8.95
N SER A 131 -10.71 -20.31 -8.49
CA SER A 131 -9.54 -19.72 -9.16
C SER A 131 -8.19 -20.41 -8.84
N VAL A 132 -8.20 -21.49 -8.05
CA VAL A 132 -6.97 -22.25 -7.74
C VAL A 132 -6.40 -22.83 -9.04
N GLY A 133 -5.13 -22.54 -9.30
CA GLY A 133 -4.43 -22.87 -10.55
C GLY A 133 -4.32 -21.69 -11.52
N SER A 134 -5.19 -20.67 -11.41
CA SER A 134 -5.13 -19.46 -12.21
C SER A 134 -4.07 -18.50 -11.67
N ILE A 135 -3.31 -17.88 -12.58
CA ILE A 135 -2.31 -16.88 -12.21
C ILE A 135 -3.02 -15.61 -11.76
N HIS A 136 -2.69 -15.13 -10.56
CA HIS A 136 -3.12 -13.84 -10.06
C HIS A 136 -2.01 -12.85 -10.33
N ASN A 137 -2.10 -12.07 -11.42
CA ASN A 137 -0.99 -11.23 -11.85
C ASN A 137 -0.75 -10.05 -10.91
N GLY A 138 -1.76 -9.54 -10.20
CA GLY A 138 -1.56 -8.54 -9.16
C GLY A 138 -0.93 -7.25 -9.68
N ALA A 139 -1.50 -6.70 -10.76
CA ALA A 139 -0.97 -5.51 -11.41
C ALA A 139 -1.13 -4.26 -10.54
N ASP A 140 -2.31 -4.03 -9.96
CA ASP A 140 -2.45 -2.97 -8.97
C ASP A 140 -1.95 -3.47 -7.62
N ASP A 141 -2.22 -4.73 -7.28
CA ASP A 141 -1.92 -5.36 -6.00
C ASP A 141 -0.78 -6.40 -6.07
N ASN A 142 0.47 -6.07 -5.76
CA ASN A 142 0.99 -4.73 -5.54
C ASN A 142 2.18 -4.43 -6.46
N ALA A 143 2.06 -4.81 -7.74
CA ALA A 143 3.06 -4.43 -8.73
C ALA A 143 3.13 -2.90 -8.93
N SER A 144 2.02 -2.17 -8.73
CA SER A 144 1.98 -0.70 -8.77
C SER A 144 2.82 -0.08 -7.64
N GLY A 145 2.60 -0.44 -6.38
CA GLY A 145 3.40 0.06 -5.25
C GLY A 145 4.87 -0.34 -5.37
N THR A 146 5.16 -1.56 -5.85
CA THR A 146 6.53 -2.00 -6.12
C THR A 146 7.19 -1.18 -7.24
N ALA A 147 6.45 -0.83 -8.30
CA ALA A 147 6.94 0.06 -9.35
C ALA A 147 7.23 1.47 -8.80
N GLY A 148 6.31 2.02 -7.99
CA GLY A 148 6.50 3.26 -7.25
C GLY A 148 7.74 3.25 -6.36
N LEU A 149 7.98 2.16 -5.63
CA LEU A 149 9.18 1.97 -4.80
C LEU A 149 10.47 2.06 -5.63
N ILE A 150 10.51 1.38 -6.79
CA ILE A 150 11.67 1.40 -7.70
C ILE A 150 11.90 2.81 -8.26
N GLU A 151 10.84 3.50 -8.66
CA GLU A 151 10.92 4.85 -9.24
C GLU A 151 11.30 5.91 -8.19
N MET A 152 10.79 5.81 -6.95
CA MET A 152 11.21 6.65 -5.83
C MET A 152 12.69 6.41 -5.47
N ALA A 153 13.12 5.15 -5.40
CA ALA A 153 14.53 4.81 -5.16
C ALA A 153 15.44 5.39 -6.25
N LYS A 154 15.05 5.26 -7.51
CA LYS A 154 15.77 5.81 -8.66
C LYS A 154 15.82 7.34 -8.62
N PHE A 155 14.74 8.02 -8.25
CA PHE A 155 14.72 9.49 -8.08
C PHE A 155 15.77 9.94 -7.07
N TYR A 156 15.68 9.49 -5.82
CA TYR A 156 16.59 9.94 -4.76
C TYR A 156 18.05 9.53 -5.00
N ALA A 157 18.29 8.37 -5.61
CA ALA A 157 19.65 7.94 -5.93
C ALA A 157 20.29 8.71 -7.11
N LYS A 158 19.51 9.41 -7.93
CA LYS A 158 19.98 10.03 -9.20
C LYS A 158 19.67 11.51 -9.35
N ASN A 159 18.94 12.13 -8.41
CA ASN A 159 18.57 13.55 -8.47
C ASN A 159 19.76 14.52 -8.26
N LYS A 160 20.95 14.01 -7.92
CA LYS A 160 22.18 14.79 -7.67
C LYS A 160 22.08 15.74 -6.48
N ILE A 161 21.12 15.51 -5.59
CA ILE A 161 20.94 16.22 -4.33
C ILE A 161 21.42 15.30 -3.21
N LYS A 162 22.16 15.87 -2.25
CA LYS A 162 22.43 15.19 -0.99
C LYS A 162 21.31 15.53 -0.03
N GLU A 163 20.38 14.60 0.13
CA GLU A 163 19.25 14.76 1.04
C GLU A 163 19.72 14.84 2.50
N LYS A 164 18.90 15.40 3.37
CA LYS A 164 19.16 15.54 4.81
C LYS A 164 18.82 14.27 5.60
N HIS A 165 18.04 13.35 5.04
CA HIS A 165 17.83 12.01 5.58
C HIS A 165 18.51 10.93 4.72
N ASN A 166 18.85 9.81 5.35
CA ASN A 166 19.09 8.57 4.61
C ASN A 166 17.75 7.99 4.16
N PHE A 167 17.79 7.10 3.16
CA PHE A 167 16.60 6.36 2.73
C PHE A 167 16.82 4.87 2.80
N LEU A 168 15.84 4.16 3.36
CA LEU A 168 15.79 2.71 3.34
C LEU A 168 14.58 2.30 2.48
N PHE A 169 14.85 1.64 1.36
CA PHE A 169 13.85 1.12 0.45
C PHE A 169 13.65 -0.36 0.71
N ILE A 170 12.40 -0.77 0.95
CA ILE A 170 12.08 -2.17 1.30
C ILE A 170 10.97 -2.72 0.41
N GLY A 171 11.27 -3.79 -0.33
CA GLY A 171 10.28 -4.65 -0.95
C GLY A 171 9.90 -5.78 0.03
N PHE A 172 8.67 -5.80 0.52
CA PHE A 172 8.21 -6.82 1.47
C PHE A 172 7.68 -8.08 0.77
N SER A 173 7.87 -9.24 1.41
CA SER A 173 7.25 -10.51 1.01
C SER A 173 6.33 -11.04 2.11
N GLY A 174 5.28 -11.78 1.76
CA GLY A 174 4.37 -12.38 2.72
C GLY A 174 3.38 -11.39 3.30
N GLU A 175 3.12 -10.27 2.62
CA GLU A 175 2.06 -9.33 3.00
C GLU A 175 0.70 -10.03 2.95
N GLU A 176 0.44 -10.75 1.85
CA GLU A 176 -0.81 -11.46 1.56
C GLU A 176 -1.12 -12.61 2.53
N LEU A 177 -0.09 -13.04 3.28
CA LEU A 177 -0.19 -14.05 4.33
C LEU A 177 -0.36 -13.44 5.73
N GLY A 178 -0.58 -12.13 5.81
CA GLY A 178 -0.77 -11.36 7.04
C GLY A 178 0.47 -10.60 7.50
N LEU A 179 1.03 -9.76 6.63
CA LEU A 179 2.11 -8.80 6.92
C LEU A 179 3.41 -9.45 7.42
N ILE A 180 3.68 -10.70 7.02
CA ILE A 180 4.75 -11.50 7.62
C ILE A 180 6.12 -10.85 7.41
N GLY A 181 6.39 -10.34 6.20
CA GLY A 181 7.69 -9.74 5.87
C GLY A 181 7.95 -8.40 6.54
N SER A 182 7.00 -7.47 6.51
CA SER A 182 7.17 -6.19 7.21
C SER A 182 7.24 -6.38 8.71
N LYS A 183 6.46 -7.31 9.28
CA LYS A 183 6.57 -7.66 10.69
C LYS A 183 7.94 -8.23 11.02
N TYR A 184 8.44 -9.15 10.21
CA TYR A 184 9.77 -9.73 10.40
C TYR A 184 10.86 -8.65 10.35
N TYR A 185 10.80 -7.75 9.37
CA TYR A 185 11.75 -6.63 9.26
C TYR A 185 11.66 -5.72 10.49
N ALA A 186 10.47 -5.31 10.91
CA ALA A 186 10.30 -4.44 12.08
C ALA A 186 10.80 -5.08 13.39
N ASP A 187 10.73 -6.41 13.51
CA ASP A 187 11.27 -7.16 14.66
C ASP A 187 12.78 -7.41 14.57
N ASN A 188 13.34 -7.46 13.36
CA ASN A 188 14.75 -7.81 13.07
C ASN A 188 15.41 -6.77 12.15
N ALA A 189 15.18 -5.49 12.45
CA ALA A 189 15.58 -4.40 11.57
C ALA A 189 17.11 -4.37 11.39
N THR A 190 17.53 -4.13 10.15
CA THR A 190 18.97 -4.03 9.80
C THR A 190 19.53 -2.63 10.05
N ILE A 191 18.71 -1.72 10.57
CA ILE A 191 19.08 -0.39 11.08
C ILE A 191 18.47 -0.20 12.48
N ASP A 192 19.01 0.72 13.27
CA ASP A 192 18.37 1.13 14.53
C ASP A 192 17.06 1.88 14.22
N LEU A 193 15.91 1.30 14.59
CA LEU A 193 14.60 1.92 14.40
C LEU A 193 14.45 3.26 15.13
N LYS A 194 15.26 3.56 16.15
CA LYS A 194 15.27 4.91 16.79
C LYS A 194 15.82 6.00 15.87
N SER A 195 16.59 5.61 14.84
CA SER A 195 17.08 6.51 13.80
C SER A 195 16.01 6.81 12.73
N VAL A 196 14.93 6.03 12.68
CA VAL A 196 13.86 6.22 11.70
C VAL A 196 13.02 7.45 12.04
N ASN A 197 12.81 8.31 11.05
CA ASN A 197 11.96 9.49 11.17
C ASN A 197 10.48 9.14 10.93
N CYS A 198 10.22 8.40 9.85
CA CYS A 198 8.89 7.87 9.51
C CYS A 198 9.01 6.71 8.51
N MET A 199 7.89 6.02 8.28
CA MET A 199 7.74 5.03 7.22
C MET A 199 6.60 5.42 6.27
N VAL A 200 6.87 5.41 4.97
CA VAL A 200 5.91 5.68 3.91
C VAL A 200 5.68 4.40 3.11
N ASN A 201 4.43 3.92 3.06
CA ASN A 201 4.04 2.70 2.37
C ASN A 201 3.18 2.98 1.13
N MET A 202 3.37 2.20 0.08
CA MET A 202 2.58 2.26 -1.14
C MET A 202 1.98 0.88 -1.42
N ASP A 203 0.65 0.85 -1.57
CA ASP A 203 -0.10 -0.35 -1.90
C ASP A 203 -1.25 0.02 -2.81
N MET A 204 -1.37 -0.66 -3.95
CA MET A 204 -2.41 -0.38 -4.94
C MET A 204 -2.49 1.12 -5.28
N ILE A 205 -1.42 1.65 -5.89
CA ILE A 205 -1.33 3.07 -6.28
C ILE A 205 -1.55 3.29 -7.78
N GLY A 206 -1.83 2.22 -8.54
CA GLY A 206 -1.95 2.22 -9.98
C GLY A 206 -3.35 2.49 -10.52
N ARG A 207 -4.37 2.60 -9.65
CA ARG A 207 -5.79 2.77 -10.06
C ARG A 207 -6.39 4.11 -9.64
N TYR A 208 -5.56 5.14 -9.42
CA TYR A 208 -6.03 6.47 -9.01
C TYR A 208 -7.13 7.02 -9.93
N ARG A 209 -8.22 7.47 -9.32
CA ARG A 209 -9.35 8.12 -9.99
C ARG A 209 -9.78 9.37 -9.23
N GLU A 210 -10.05 10.45 -9.94
CA GLU A 210 -10.41 11.73 -9.30
C GLU A 210 -11.78 11.69 -8.59
N ASP A 211 -12.72 10.85 -9.05
CA ASP A 211 -14.03 10.72 -8.42
C ASP A 211 -13.93 10.03 -7.04
N LYS A 212 -13.01 9.08 -6.90
CA LYS A 212 -12.75 8.34 -5.65
C LYS A 212 -11.71 9.00 -4.76
N GLY A 213 -10.65 9.55 -5.34
CA GLY A 213 -9.51 10.11 -4.62
C GLY A 213 -8.52 9.04 -4.15
N LEU A 214 -7.37 9.52 -3.65
CA LEU A 214 -6.34 8.71 -3.01
C LEU A 214 -6.64 8.59 -1.51
N THR A 215 -6.70 7.38 -0.97
CA THR A 215 -6.74 7.17 0.48
C THR A 215 -5.34 7.36 1.05
N ILE A 216 -5.24 8.24 2.06
CA ILE A 216 -4.03 8.47 2.84
C ILE A 216 -4.26 7.95 4.26
N GLY A 217 -3.77 6.75 4.55
CA GLY A 217 -3.79 6.13 5.88
C GLY A 217 -2.62 6.56 6.77
N GLY A 218 -2.70 6.27 8.06
CA GLY A 218 -1.70 6.72 9.04
C GLY A 218 -1.80 8.20 9.41
N TRP A 219 -2.85 8.90 8.97
CA TRP A 219 -2.99 10.34 9.10
C TRP A 219 -2.95 10.85 10.55
N GLY A 220 -3.42 10.03 11.50
CA GLY A 220 -3.43 10.37 12.92
C GLY A 220 -2.09 10.19 13.62
N THR A 221 -1.07 9.64 12.95
CA THR A 221 0.19 9.22 13.60
C THR A 221 1.22 10.32 13.76
N SER A 222 1.01 11.49 13.13
CA SER A 222 1.83 12.70 13.29
C SER A 222 1.04 13.95 12.95
N SER A 223 1.24 15.03 13.72
CA SER A 223 0.66 16.34 13.40
C SER A 223 1.21 16.95 12.10
N PHE A 224 2.34 16.45 11.60
CA PHE A 224 2.94 16.89 10.34
C PHE A 224 2.01 16.67 9.13
N TRP A 225 1.27 15.56 9.11
CA TRP A 225 0.43 15.17 7.97
C TRP A 225 -0.65 16.22 7.69
N GLY A 226 -1.49 16.51 8.68
CA GLY A 226 -2.56 17.50 8.56
C GLY A 226 -2.09 18.93 8.34
N LYS A 227 -0.88 19.26 8.81
CA LYS A 227 -0.28 20.59 8.60
C LYS A 227 0.21 20.81 7.17
N ASN A 228 0.71 19.77 6.49
CA ASN A 228 1.45 19.92 5.24
C ASN A 228 0.74 19.32 4.02
N ILE A 229 0.10 18.15 4.15
CA ILE A 229 -0.47 17.41 3.02
C ILE A 229 -1.56 18.21 2.27
N PRO A 230 -2.47 18.98 2.92
CA PRO A 230 -3.53 19.67 2.19
C PRO A 230 -3.01 20.61 1.07
N GLN A 231 -1.98 21.40 1.36
CA GLN A 231 -1.39 22.30 0.36
C GLN A 231 -0.60 21.54 -0.70
N LEU A 232 0.12 20.49 -0.32
CA LEU A 232 0.89 19.67 -1.26
C LEU A 232 -0.03 18.93 -2.25
N ALA A 233 -1.11 18.34 -1.75
CA ALA A 233 -2.11 17.67 -2.57
C ALA A 233 -2.83 18.64 -3.52
N MET A 234 -3.16 19.85 -3.04
CA MET A 234 -3.71 20.92 -3.87
C MET A 234 -2.74 21.29 -5.01
N ASN A 235 -1.45 21.44 -4.73
CA ASN A 235 -0.45 21.78 -5.74
C ASN A 235 -0.28 20.69 -6.80
N GLN A 236 -0.45 19.41 -6.42
CA GLN A 236 -0.37 18.27 -7.35
C GLN A 236 -1.71 17.94 -8.01
N GLY A 237 -2.80 18.64 -7.69
CA GLY A 237 -4.14 18.33 -8.19
C GLY A 237 -4.63 16.94 -7.80
N VAL A 238 -4.21 16.44 -6.63
CA VAL A 238 -4.60 15.14 -6.10
C VAL A 238 -5.76 15.30 -5.13
N LYS A 239 -6.90 14.72 -5.47
CA LYS A 239 -8.01 14.57 -4.54
C LYS A 239 -7.71 13.37 -3.63
N TYR A 240 -7.95 13.54 -2.34
CA TYR A 240 -7.65 12.52 -1.35
C TYR A 240 -8.72 12.47 -0.26
N ASN A 241 -8.74 11.34 0.44
CA ASN A 241 -9.46 11.11 1.69
C ASN A 241 -8.45 10.57 2.72
N VAL A 242 -8.78 10.67 4.01
CA VAL A 242 -7.85 10.34 5.09
C VAL A 242 -8.40 9.23 5.97
N ASP A 243 -7.52 8.32 6.36
CA ASP A 243 -7.75 7.38 7.47
C ASP A 243 -6.74 7.71 8.57
N SER A 244 -7.27 8.02 9.76
CA SER A 244 -6.45 8.38 10.91
C SER A 244 -5.82 7.18 11.61
N ALA A 245 -6.27 5.96 11.34
CA ALA A 245 -5.72 4.76 11.96
C ALA A 245 -4.22 4.60 11.62
N GLY A 246 -3.43 4.24 12.62
CA GLY A 246 -2.03 3.83 12.41
C GLY A 246 -1.88 2.37 11.99
N VAL A 247 -2.98 1.60 12.06
CA VAL A 247 -3.05 0.21 11.63
C VAL A 247 -4.03 0.08 10.48
N GLY A 248 -3.68 -0.76 9.51
CA GLY A 248 -4.47 -1.05 8.32
C GLY A 248 -4.03 -2.36 7.67
N PRO A 249 -4.67 -2.74 6.56
CA PRO A 249 -4.41 -4.00 5.87
C PRO A 249 -3.17 -3.88 4.96
N SER A 250 -2.06 -3.35 5.46
CA SER A 250 -0.81 -3.25 4.70
C SER A 250 0.40 -3.02 5.63
N ASP A 251 1.60 -3.02 5.06
CA ASP A 251 2.89 -3.13 5.77
C ASP A 251 3.22 -2.00 6.75
N HIS A 252 2.64 -0.81 6.57
CA HIS A 252 2.81 0.32 7.48
C HIS A 252 2.45 -0.02 8.93
N THR A 253 1.48 -0.92 9.13
CA THR A 253 1.06 -1.42 10.45
C THR A 253 2.24 -1.92 11.27
N SER A 254 3.16 -2.68 10.65
CA SER A 254 4.32 -3.27 11.33
C SER A 254 5.25 -2.20 11.93
N PHE A 255 5.34 -1.03 11.32
CA PHE A 255 6.16 0.09 11.77
C PHE A 255 5.43 0.99 12.76
N TYR A 256 4.12 1.20 12.60
CA TYR A 256 3.31 1.89 13.61
C TYR A 256 3.38 1.18 14.97
N LEU A 257 3.35 -0.15 14.98
CA LEU A 257 3.53 -0.95 16.19
C LEU A 257 4.93 -0.86 16.82
N LYS A 258 5.87 -0.17 16.17
CA LYS A 258 7.19 0.21 16.69
C LYS A 258 7.27 1.68 17.10
N ASN A 259 6.12 2.35 17.24
CA ASN A 259 5.99 3.76 17.60
C ASN A 259 6.63 4.71 16.58
N LEU A 260 6.52 4.36 15.29
CA LEU A 260 6.97 5.21 14.20
C LEU A 260 5.77 5.92 13.56
N PRO A 261 5.90 7.21 13.18
CA PRO A 261 4.94 7.85 12.30
C PRO A 261 4.88 7.11 10.97
N VAL A 262 3.68 6.82 10.50
CA VAL A 262 3.48 6.10 9.24
C VAL A 262 2.52 6.84 8.33
N LEU A 263 2.75 6.70 7.03
CA LEU A 263 1.86 7.19 5.98
C LEU A 263 1.62 6.07 4.98
N PHE A 264 0.38 5.90 4.54
CA PHE A 264 -0.04 4.82 3.66
C PHE A 264 -0.82 5.37 2.47
N PHE A 265 -0.38 5.06 1.25
CA PHE A 265 -1.08 5.46 0.02
C PHE A 265 -1.81 4.27 -0.60
N PHE A 266 -3.11 4.44 -0.85
CA PHE A 266 -4.00 3.41 -1.37
C PHE A 266 -5.07 3.99 -2.29
N THR A 267 -5.26 3.44 -3.49
CA THR A 267 -6.27 3.94 -4.44
C THR A 267 -7.65 3.27 -4.29
N GLY A 268 -7.80 2.38 -3.30
CA GLY A 268 -9.05 1.68 -3.03
C GLY A 268 -9.11 0.31 -3.67
N ALA A 269 -9.96 -0.57 -3.12
CA ALA A 269 -10.26 -1.83 -3.79
C ALA A 269 -11.06 -1.57 -5.09
N HIS A 270 -10.91 -2.48 -6.05
CA HIS A 270 -11.64 -2.45 -7.32
C HIS A 270 -12.18 -3.85 -7.66
N GLN A 271 -12.94 -3.96 -8.76
CA GLN A 271 -13.64 -5.20 -9.11
C GLN A 271 -12.69 -6.39 -9.35
N GLU A 272 -11.45 -6.13 -9.78
CA GLU A 272 -10.42 -7.13 -10.06
C GLU A 272 -9.50 -7.42 -8.86
N TYR A 273 -9.67 -6.71 -7.73
CA TYR A 273 -8.89 -6.93 -6.52
C TYR A 273 -8.90 -8.41 -6.12
N HIS A 274 -7.73 -8.98 -5.84
CA HIS A 274 -7.54 -10.40 -5.50
C HIS A 274 -8.13 -11.38 -6.54
N LYS A 275 -8.11 -11.03 -7.83
CA LYS A 275 -8.55 -11.91 -8.93
C LYS A 275 -7.47 -12.07 -9.99
N PRO A 276 -7.50 -13.18 -10.76
CA PRO A 276 -6.66 -13.37 -11.95
C PRO A 276 -6.67 -12.20 -12.93
N SER A 277 -7.77 -11.46 -12.98
CA SER A 277 -7.97 -10.32 -13.88
C SER A 277 -7.32 -9.01 -13.43
N ASP A 278 -6.61 -8.96 -12.29
CA ASP A 278 -5.82 -7.78 -11.91
C ASP A 278 -4.56 -7.69 -12.79
N ASP A 279 -4.76 -7.20 -14.02
CA ASP A 279 -3.78 -7.22 -15.11
C ASP A 279 -3.26 -5.82 -15.50
N ALA A 280 -2.05 -5.78 -16.03
CA ALA A 280 -1.28 -4.55 -16.24
C ALA A 280 -1.93 -3.54 -17.21
N ASN A 281 -2.79 -3.98 -18.12
CA ASN A 281 -3.53 -3.11 -19.05
C ASN A 281 -4.61 -2.26 -18.36
N LEU A 282 -4.94 -2.57 -17.10
CA LEU A 282 -5.93 -1.85 -16.30
C LEU A 282 -5.32 -0.68 -15.51
N ILE A 283 -4.00 -0.56 -15.49
CA ILE A 283 -3.30 0.47 -14.72
C ILE A 283 -3.44 1.85 -15.35
N ASN A 284 -3.73 2.83 -14.50
CA ASN A 284 -3.66 4.25 -14.79
C ASN A 284 -2.28 4.80 -14.38
N ALA A 285 -1.27 4.58 -15.22
CA ALA A 285 0.10 5.00 -14.93
C ALA A 285 0.26 6.53 -14.79
N GLU A 286 -0.57 7.34 -15.48
CA GLU A 286 -0.60 8.80 -15.30
C GLU A 286 -1.13 9.18 -13.91
N GLY A 287 -2.15 8.46 -13.42
CA GLY A 287 -2.65 8.60 -12.07
C GLY A 287 -1.61 8.21 -11.02
N GLU A 288 -0.88 7.12 -11.25
CA GLU A 288 0.21 6.68 -10.38
C GLU A 288 1.34 7.71 -10.29
N VAL A 289 1.71 8.38 -11.41
CA VAL A 289 2.66 9.52 -11.37
C VAL A 289 2.16 10.61 -10.43
N LYS A 290 0.88 10.99 -10.47
CA LYS A 290 0.33 11.99 -9.54
C LYS A 290 0.45 11.56 -8.08
N VAL A 291 0.18 10.29 -7.78
CA VAL A 291 0.31 9.73 -6.42
C VAL A 291 1.76 9.81 -5.95
N LEU A 292 2.71 9.42 -6.80
CA LEU A 292 4.12 9.44 -6.47
C LEU A 292 4.70 10.86 -6.39
N ASP A 293 4.24 11.80 -7.20
CA ASP A 293 4.60 13.22 -7.10
C ASP A 293 4.10 13.83 -5.78
N LEU A 294 2.92 13.43 -5.30
CA LEU A 294 2.45 13.79 -3.96
C LEU A 294 3.34 13.18 -2.87
N ALA A 295 3.62 11.87 -2.93
CA ALA A 295 4.49 11.19 -1.98
C ALA A 295 5.89 11.83 -1.92
N LYS A 296 6.48 12.12 -3.08
CA LYS A 296 7.73 12.87 -3.23
C LYS A 296 7.64 14.25 -2.58
N SER A 297 6.59 15.01 -2.88
CA SER A 297 6.41 16.36 -2.32
C SER A 297 6.30 16.34 -0.80
N ILE A 298 5.66 15.30 -0.23
CA ILE A 298 5.58 15.08 1.22
C ILE A 298 6.95 14.78 1.80
N ILE A 299 7.73 13.89 1.17
CA ILE A 299 9.09 13.55 1.61
C ILE A 299 10.02 14.77 1.50
N GLU A 300 9.98 15.52 0.40
CA GLU A 300 10.74 16.78 0.25
C GLU A 300 10.36 17.78 1.36
N LYS A 301 9.10 17.79 1.82
CA LYS A 301 8.70 18.59 2.98
C LYS A 301 9.23 18.05 4.31
N ILE A 302 9.34 16.72 4.45
CA ILE A 302 9.96 16.08 5.62
C ILE A 302 11.45 16.44 5.70
N GLU A 303 12.15 16.55 4.56
CA GLU A 303 13.56 17.00 4.51
C GLU A 303 13.74 18.41 5.12
N GLU A 304 12.70 19.24 5.21
CA GLU A 304 12.77 20.53 5.89
C GLU A 304 12.67 20.43 7.43
N SER A 305 12.33 19.25 7.97
CA SER A 305 12.04 19.02 9.39
C SER A 305 13.05 18.06 10.05
N PRO A 306 13.45 18.28 11.33
CA PRO A 306 14.50 17.48 11.98
C PRO A 306 14.05 16.10 12.46
N LYS A 307 12.79 15.97 12.93
CA LYS A 307 12.14 14.71 13.30
C LYS A 307 10.63 14.94 13.43
N LEU A 308 9.82 14.01 12.95
CA LEU A 308 8.38 14.02 13.13
C LEU A 308 7.99 13.56 14.54
N ASP A 309 6.89 14.11 15.04
CA ASP A 309 6.21 13.62 16.23
C ASP A 309 5.52 12.28 15.94
N PHE A 310 5.50 11.39 16.93
CA PHE A 310 4.67 10.20 16.91
C PHE A 310 3.48 10.39 17.84
N ILE A 311 2.28 10.16 17.30
CA ILE A 311 1.02 10.19 18.04
C ILE A 311 0.46 8.77 18.02
N GLN A 312 0.26 8.21 19.22
CA GLN A 312 -0.46 6.96 19.37
C GLN A 312 -1.97 7.23 19.19
N VAL A 313 -2.56 6.61 18.18
CA VAL A 313 -3.99 6.76 17.86
C VAL A 313 -4.81 5.85 18.78
N ALA A 314 -5.86 6.39 19.40
CA ALA A 314 -6.60 5.79 20.52
C ALA A 314 -7.33 4.46 20.23
N ASN A 315 -7.33 3.98 18.99
CA ASN A 315 -7.91 2.70 18.60
C ASN A 315 -6.83 1.82 17.97
N ASN A 316 -5.88 1.34 18.79
CA ASN A 316 -4.97 0.28 18.39
C ASN A 316 -5.59 -1.08 18.78
N PRO A 317 -6.30 -1.79 17.88
CA PRO A 317 -6.86 -3.12 18.15
C PRO A 317 -5.80 -4.18 18.49
N HIS A 318 -4.50 -3.89 18.31
CA HIS A 318 -3.39 -4.76 18.71
C HIS A 318 -2.81 -4.44 20.10
N ALA A 319 -3.38 -3.50 20.86
CA ALA A 319 -3.08 -3.35 22.29
C ALA A 319 -3.64 -4.52 23.13
N GLY A 320 -4.32 -5.50 22.52
CA GLY A 320 -4.75 -6.75 23.13
C GLY A 320 -4.61 -7.92 22.16
N ASN A 321 -4.17 -9.07 22.68
CA ASN A 321 -4.00 -10.33 21.97
C ASN A 321 -5.31 -10.86 21.32
N ALA A 322 -5.65 -10.43 20.11
CA ALA A 322 -6.72 -11.06 19.34
C ALA A 322 -6.30 -11.24 17.87
N ARG A 323 -5.69 -12.39 17.57
CA ARG A 323 -5.71 -12.94 16.21
C ARG A 323 -7.17 -13.28 15.88
N SER A 324 -7.88 -12.42 15.16
CA SER A 324 -9.21 -12.77 14.65
C SER A 324 -9.05 -13.65 13.41
N SER A 325 -9.15 -14.98 13.58
CA SER A 325 -9.41 -15.88 12.45
C SER A 325 -10.89 -15.80 12.09
N PHE A 326 -11.22 -15.31 10.89
CA PHE A 326 -12.61 -15.29 10.42
C PHE A 326 -13.06 -16.69 10.00
N LYS A 327 -14.18 -17.15 10.55
CA LYS A 327 -14.79 -18.44 10.20
C LYS A 327 -15.74 -18.34 9.00
N VAL A 328 -16.17 -17.12 8.69
CA VAL A 328 -17.15 -16.80 7.65
C VAL A 328 -16.69 -15.59 6.84
N THR A 329 -17.22 -15.46 5.62
CA THR A 329 -17.06 -14.25 4.80
C THR A 329 -18.41 -13.80 4.28
N MET A 330 -18.59 -12.48 4.14
CA MET A 330 -19.84 -11.92 3.64
C MET A 330 -19.82 -11.68 2.12
N GLY A 331 -18.62 -11.53 1.53
CA GLY A 331 -18.45 -11.23 0.12
C GLY A 331 -18.81 -9.80 -0.27
N ILE A 332 -18.55 -8.85 0.63
CA ILE A 332 -18.60 -7.42 0.31
C ILE A 332 -17.20 -6.91 -0.06
N ILE A 333 -17.17 -5.83 -0.82
CA ILE A 333 -15.99 -4.99 -1.06
C ILE A 333 -16.27 -3.68 -0.31
N PRO A 334 -15.65 -3.46 0.87
CA PRO A 334 -15.81 -2.22 1.59
C PRO A 334 -15.25 -1.05 0.79
N ASP A 335 -15.95 0.07 0.83
CA ASP A 335 -15.39 1.36 0.44
C ASP A 335 -14.54 1.90 1.60
N TYR A 336 -13.24 1.61 1.54
CA TYR A 336 -12.27 2.09 2.54
C TYR A 336 -12.10 3.61 2.54
N ALA A 337 -12.61 4.31 1.52
CA ALA A 337 -12.60 5.76 1.46
C ALA A 337 -13.83 6.41 2.12
N TYR A 338 -14.77 5.61 2.64
CA TYR A 338 -15.94 6.11 3.36
C TYR A 338 -15.59 6.53 4.79
N ASP A 339 -15.79 7.81 5.09
CA ASP A 339 -15.37 8.47 6.34
C ASP A 339 -16.51 8.70 7.35
N LYS A 340 -17.71 8.18 7.07
CA LYS A 340 -18.89 8.31 7.95
C LYS A 340 -19.17 7.01 8.68
N VAL A 341 -20.02 7.08 9.71
CA VAL A 341 -20.45 5.92 10.49
C VAL A 341 -21.10 4.88 9.58
N GLY A 342 -20.58 3.66 9.62
CA GLY A 342 -21.05 2.54 8.81
C GLY A 342 -19.94 1.97 7.92
N VAL A 343 -20.23 0.84 7.27
CA VAL A 343 -19.40 0.30 6.19
C VAL A 343 -20.11 0.49 4.88
N ARG A 344 -19.68 1.48 4.09
CA ARG A 344 -20.19 1.65 2.72
C ARG A 344 -19.65 0.54 1.83
N ILE A 345 -20.50 0.05 0.94
CA ILE A 345 -20.20 -1.07 0.05
C ILE A 345 -19.88 -0.53 -1.33
N ASP A 346 -18.66 -0.76 -1.81
CA ASP A 346 -18.26 -0.43 -3.18
C ASP A 346 -18.63 -1.52 -4.18
N GLY A 347 -18.78 -2.76 -3.70
CA GLY A 347 -19.23 -3.87 -4.52
C GLY A 347 -19.60 -5.09 -3.70
N VAL A 348 -20.26 -6.04 -4.35
CA VAL A 348 -20.55 -7.37 -3.79
C VAL A 348 -20.04 -8.44 -4.75
N THR A 349 -19.54 -9.53 -4.19
CA THR A 349 -19.06 -10.68 -4.97
C THR A 349 -20.24 -11.60 -5.30
N LYS A 350 -20.37 -11.95 -6.58
CA LYS A 350 -21.45 -12.81 -7.07
C LYS A 350 -21.50 -14.17 -6.35
N GLY A 351 -22.70 -14.61 -6.00
CA GLY A 351 -22.96 -15.88 -5.31
C GLY A 351 -22.52 -15.92 -3.85
N ARG A 352 -22.17 -14.79 -3.23
CA ARG A 352 -21.77 -14.70 -1.81
C ARG A 352 -22.93 -14.22 -0.93
N PRO A 353 -22.84 -14.44 0.41
CA PRO A 353 -23.92 -14.10 1.34
C PRO A 353 -24.49 -12.69 1.21
N ALA A 354 -23.66 -11.67 0.97
CA ALA A 354 -24.09 -10.29 0.78
C ALA A 354 -25.00 -10.13 -0.45
N GLU A 355 -24.58 -10.64 -1.62
CA GLU A 355 -25.37 -10.54 -2.85
C GLU A 355 -26.68 -11.34 -2.71
N ILE A 356 -26.61 -12.56 -2.13
CA ILE A 356 -27.79 -13.40 -1.89
C ILE A 356 -28.79 -12.72 -0.95
N ALA A 357 -28.30 -12.01 0.06
CA ALA A 357 -29.12 -11.23 0.98
C ALA A 357 -29.66 -9.92 0.35
N GLY A 358 -29.26 -9.60 -0.88
CA GLY A 358 -29.71 -8.42 -1.62
C GLY A 358 -28.96 -7.13 -1.28
N ILE A 359 -27.76 -7.22 -0.71
CA ILE A 359 -26.86 -6.06 -0.51
C ILE A 359 -26.27 -5.67 -1.86
N GLN A 360 -26.14 -4.36 -2.10
CA GLN A 360 -25.64 -3.81 -3.35
C GLN A 360 -24.62 -2.70 -3.12
N ALA A 361 -23.91 -2.30 -4.18
CA ALA A 361 -23.03 -1.14 -4.14
C ALA A 361 -23.81 0.13 -3.75
N GLY A 362 -23.20 0.98 -2.92
CA GLY A 362 -23.80 2.19 -2.35
C GLY A 362 -24.57 1.98 -1.04
N ASP A 363 -24.85 0.73 -0.66
CA ASP A 363 -25.39 0.42 0.67
C ASP A 363 -24.37 0.75 1.77
N VAL A 364 -24.85 1.07 2.96
CA VAL A 364 -24.03 1.29 4.16
C VAL A 364 -24.49 0.35 5.27
N ILE A 365 -23.66 -0.62 5.66
CA ILE A 365 -23.95 -1.53 6.77
C ILE A 365 -23.75 -0.78 8.08
N MET A 366 -24.79 -0.72 8.90
CA MET A 366 -24.79 -0.04 10.20
C MET A 366 -24.68 -1.04 11.36
N LYS A 367 -25.16 -2.28 11.16
CA LYS A 367 -25.18 -3.31 12.20
C LYS A 367 -25.17 -4.72 11.60
N LEU A 368 -24.52 -5.66 12.27
CA LEU A 368 -24.57 -7.11 12.01
C LEU A 368 -24.98 -7.85 13.28
N GLY A 369 -26.18 -8.42 13.30
CA GLY A 369 -26.81 -8.98 14.49
C GLY A 369 -26.90 -7.91 15.60
N ASP A 370 -26.28 -8.20 16.74
CA ASP A 370 -26.20 -7.25 17.85
C ASP A 370 -24.99 -6.30 17.80
N ASN A 371 -24.13 -6.44 16.79
CA ASN A 371 -22.87 -5.69 16.70
C ASN A 371 -23.03 -4.46 15.81
N ALA A 372 -22.81 -3.27 16.35
CA ALA A 372 -22.71 -2.05 15.55
C ALA A 372 -21.46 -2.11 14.65
N THR A 373 -21.58 -1.64 13.42
CA THR A 373 -20.47 -1.57 12.46
C THR A 373 -20.19 -0.11 12.15
N THR A 374 -19.46 0.56 13.03
CA THR A 374 -19.18 2.01 12.89
C THR A 374 -18.14 2.30 11.81
N ASP A 375 -17.31 1.33 11.50
CA ASP A 375 -16.24 1.37 10.50
C ASP A 375 -15.92 -0.07 10.05
N VAL A 376 -14.98 -0.21 9.11
CA VAL A 376 -14.57 -1.52 8.58
C VAL A 376 -13.96 -2.40 9.68
N GLN A 377 -13.27 -1.83 10.67
CA GLN A 377 -12.64 -2.61 11.75
C GLN A 377 -13.68 -3.25 12.67
N GLU A 378 -14.68 -2.49 13.13
CA GLU A 378 -15.77 -3.04 13.94
C GLU A 378 -16.66 -4.00 13.13
N TYR A 379 -16.81 -3.78 11.83
CA TYR A 379 -17.39 -4.79 10.93
C TYR A 379 -16.59 -6.09 10.91
N MET A 380 -15.27 -6.04 10.74
CA MET A 380 -14.43 -7.24 10.74
C MET A 380 -14.53 -7.95 12.09
N LYS A 381 -14.41 -7.22 13.20
CA LYS A 381 -14.58 -7.76 14.55
C LYS A 381 -15.94 -8.41 14.78
N ALA A 382 -17.02 -7.82 14.26
CA ALA A 382 -18.34 -8.43 14.27
C ALA A 382 -18.36 -9.73 13.46
N LEU A 383 -17.81 -9.72 12.26
CA LEU A 383 -17.73 -10.88 11.37
C LEU A 383 -16.99 -12.06 12.01
N GLY A 384 -15.95 -11.78 12.81
CA GLY A 384 -15.20 -12.79 13.58
C GLY A 384 -15.99 -13.54 14.63
N LYS A 385 -17.22 -13.12 14.94
CA LYS A 385 -18.10 -13.75 15.94
C LYS A 385 -19.08 -14.76 15.33
N PHE A 386 -19.20 -14.81 14.00
CA PHE A 386 -20.22 -15.61 13.34
C PHE A 386 -19.68 -16.95 12.83
N GLU A 387 -20.59 -17.93 12.75
CA GLU A 387 -20.30 -19.31 12.34
C GLU A 387 -20.93 -19.63 10.97
N LYS A 388 -20.34 -20.58 10.24
CA LYS A 388 -20.89 -21.04 8.96
C LYS A 388 -22.29 -21.63 9.15
N GLY A 389 -23.23 -21.25 8.30
CA GLY A 389 -24.65 -21.62 8.37
C GLY A 389 -25.47 -20.76 9.33
N GLN A 390 -24.86 -19.82 10.07
CA GLN A 390 -25.60 -18.89 10.92
C GLN A 390 -26.31 -17.83 10.08
N THR A 391 -27.58 -17.59 10.38
CA THR A 391 -28.33 -16.46 9.83
C THR A 391 -28.40 -15.32 10.84
N ILE A 392 -28.08 -14.11 10.40
CA ILE A 392 -28.20 -12.87 11.18
C ILE A 392 -29.02 -11.82 10.45
N ASP A 393 -29.50 -10.82 11.18
CA ASP A 393 -30.05 -9.60 10.60
C ASP A 393 -28.93 -8.56 10.40
N ALA A 394 -28.87 -7.93 9.24
CA ALA A 394 -28.02 -6.79 8.96
C ALA A 394 -28.86 -5.53 8.75
N GLU A 395 -28.57 -4.50 9.53
CA GLU A 395 -29.17 -3.18 9.33
C GLU A 395 -28.35 -2.43 8.29
N VAL A 396 -28.98 -2.10 7.17
CA VAL A 396 -28.34 -1.49 6.00
C VAL A 396 -29.06 -0.20 5.65
N LYS A 397 -28.30 0.86 5.39
CA LYS A 397 -28.83 2.10 4.84
C LYS A 397 -28.64 2.12 3.32
N ARG A 398 -29.73 2.22 2.57
CA ARG A 398 -29.75 2.35 1.11
C ARG A 398 -30.28 3.72 0.73
N GLY A 399 -29.39 4.64 0.38
CA GLY A 399 -29.77 6.05 0.21
C GLY A 399 -30.34 6.65 1.50
N ALA A 400 -31.63 7.01 1.50
CA ALA A 400 -32.32 7.52 2.69
C ALA A 400 -33.04 6.40 3.49
N GLU A 401 -33.21 5.22 2.92
CA GLU A 401 -33.98 4.13 3.51
C GLU A 401 -33.13 3.27 4.45
N LYS A 402 -33.77 2.71 5.47
CA LYS A 402 -33.19 1.69 6.36
C LYS A 402 -33.82 0.35 6.04
N LEU A 403 -32.99 -0.65 5.79
CA LEU A 403 -33.35 -2.01 5.44
C LEU A 403 -32.80 -2.95 6.52
N ILE A 404 -33.53 -4.04 6.76
CA ILE A 404 -33.04 -5.18 7.53
C ILE A 404 -32.96 -6.37 6.58
N LEU A 405 -31.75 -6.85 6.31
CA LEU A 405 -31.48 -7.94 5.38
C LEU A 405 -31.00 -9.16 6.16
N LYS A 406 -31.55 -10.34 5.83
CA LYS A 406 -31.12 -11.60 6.46
C LYS A 406 -29.93 -12.17 5.70
N ILE A 407 -28.80 -12.30 6.40
CA ILE A 407 -27.56 -12.86 5.83
C ILE A 407 -27.34 -14.23 6.44
N THR A 408 -27.13 -15.23 5.59
CA THR A 408 -26.71 -16.57 5.98
C THR A 408 -25.29 -16.80 5.50
N PHE A 409 -24.37 -17.13 6.43
CA PHE A 409 -22.94 -17.28 6.18
C PHE A 409 -22.50 -18.65 5.65
#